data_AF-A0A4R0PH71-F1
#
_entry.id   AF-A0A4R0PH71-F1
#
_cell.length_a   1.000
_cell.length_b   1.000
_cell.length_c   1.000
_cell.angle_alpha   90.00
_cell.angle_beta   90.00
_cell.angle_gamma   90.00
#
_symmetry.space_group_name_H-M   'P 1'
#
loop_
_entity.id
_entity.type
_entity.pdbx_description
1 polymer ?
#
loop_
_entity_poly.entity_id
_entity_poly.type
_entity_poly.pdbx_seq_one_letter_code
_entity_poly.pdbx_strand_id
1 'polypeptide(L)'
;MKPDLDLTSPLIQNIFFEINKQSISALDAKQTVESAVLPVYALLKRKDHQKPKTKLEQIGSGVLIKIKSTYFLFSATHVFFEFDNVALYTGLGKGIEIIGLPGERFSTGKLDSPNANSLDASVYHIQAELPQYLKDVAITMEDVDLSEEIDSSSVFTAVGFRIKSRIPAVILLKPKEKLFLVVNFKKTSIKNFQ
;
A
#
# COMPACT_ATOMS: atom_id res chain seq x y z
N MET A 1 -27.06 -4.34 9.19
CA MET A 1 -26.85 -5.16 10.40
C MET A 1 -25.78 -6.19 10.11
N LYS A 2 -24.81 -6.38 11.00
CA LYS A 2 -23.97 -7.57 10.96
C LYS A 2 -24.85 -8.78 11.35
N PRO A 3 -24.77 -9.92 10.65
CA PRO A 3 -25.50 -11.11 11.06
C PRO A 3 -24.99 -11.60 12.42
N ASP A 4 -25.89 -12.05 13.29
CA ASP A 4 -25.51 -12.78 14.51
C ASP A 4 -24.99 -14.16 14.10
N LEU A 5 -23.73 -14.43 14.43
CA LEU A 5 -23.06 -15.70 14.16
C LEU A 5 -22.95 -16.47 15.47
N ASP A 6 -23.55 -17.65 15.52
CA ASP A 6 -23.38 -18.58 16.63
C ASP A 6 -22.00 -19.26 16.55
N LEU A 7 -21.06 -18.78 17.36
CA LEU A 7 -19.69 -19.28 17.43
C LEU A 7 -19.61 -20.70 18.05
N THR A 8 -20.68 -21.20 18.65
CA THR A 8 -20.75 -22.55 19.23
C THR A 8 -21.23 -23.59 18.21
N SER A 9 -21.82 -23.15 17.09
CA SER A 9 -22.23 -24.02 16.00
C SER A 9 -21.03 -24.78 15.42
N PRO A 10 -21.09 -26.13 15.30
CA PRO A 10 -20.03 -26.92 14.67
C PRO A 10 -19.72 -26.48 13.24
N LEU A 11 -20.73 -26.00 12.50
CA LEU A 11 -20.54 -25.47 11.15
C LEU A 11 -19.66 -24.22 11.15
N ILE A 12 -19.95 -23.27 12.05
CA ILE A 12 -19.18 -22.02 12.17
C ILE A 12 -17.75 -22.31 12.64
N GLN A 13 -17.57 -23.25 13.57
CA GLN A 13 -16.24 -23.68 14.03
C GLN A 13 -15.40 -24.30 12.91
N ASN A 14 -16.00 -25.16 12.07
CA ASN A 14 -15.32 -25.72 10.91
C ASN A 14 -14.93 -24.65 9.88
N ILE A 15 -15.79 -23.66 9.64
CA ILE A 15 -15.46 -22.52 8.76
C ILE A 15 -14.26 -21.74 9.32
N PHE A 16 -14.25 -21.43 10.62
CA PHE A 16 -13.10 -20.77 11.24
C PHE A 16 -11.82 -21.60 11.17
N PHE A 17 -11.92 -22.91 11.35
CA PHE A 17 -10.79 -23.82 11.24
C PHE A 17 -10.15 -23.76 9.84
N GLU A 18 -10.95 -23.88 8.79
CA GLU A 18 -10.44 -23.80 7.41
C GLU A 18 -9.87 -22.42 7.07
N ILE A 19 -10.52 -21.33 7.51
CA ILE A 19 -9.99 -19.97 7.30
C ILE A 19 -8.65 -19.79 8.03
N ASN A 20 -8.55 -20.24 9.27
CA ASN A 20 -7.31 -20.15 10.05
C ASN A 20 -6.19 -20.94 9.38
N LYS A 21 -6.48 -22.16 8.92
CA LYS A 21 -5.52 -22.99 8.20
C LYS A 21 -5.01 -22.29 6.94
N GLN A 22 -5.91 -21.77 6.10
CA GLN A 22 -5.55 -21.03 4.89
C GLN A 22 -4.76 -19.75 5.22
N SER A 23 -5.14 -19.03 6.28
CA SER A 23 -4.45 -17.81 6.72
C SER A 23 -3.04 -18.08 7.20
N ILE A 24 -2.83 -19.17 7.96
CA ILE A 24 -1.50 -19.61 8.39
C ILE A 24 -0.65 -19.95 7.16
N SER A 25 -1.19 -20.74 6.22
CA SER A 25 -0.47 -21.06 4.98
C SER A 25 -0.11 -19.83 4.16
N ALA A 26 -0.98 -18.81 4.10
CA ALA A 26 -0.71 -17.55 3.42
C ALA A 26 0.36 -16.69 4.12
N LEU A 27 0.45 -16.75 5.46
CA LEU A 27 1.51 -16.08 6.22
C LEU A 27 2.86 -16.77 6.09
N ASP A 28 2.85 -18.10 6.04
CA ASP A 28 4.05 -18.94 5.89
C ASP A 28 4.58 -18.97 4.45
N ALA A 29 3.74 -18.59 3.48
CA ALA A 29 4.16 -18.45 2.09
C ALA A 29 5.31 -17.44 1.99
N LYS A 30 6.31 -17.77 1.17
CA LYS A 30 7.44 -16.88 0.93
C LYS A 30 6.93 -15.57 0.34
N GLN A 31 7.07 -14.51 1.11
CA GLN A 31 6.79 -13.16 0.65
C GLN A 31 7.98 -12.72 -0.22
N THR A 32 7.70 -12.30 -1.45
CA THR A 32 8.73 -11.86 -2.41
C THR A 32 8.58 -10.42 -2.87
N VAL A 33 7.37 -9.85 -2.76
CA VAL A 33 7.00 -8.54 -3.32
C VAL A 33 6.83 -7.45 -2.26
N GLU A 34 6.80 -7.81 -0.98
CA GLU A 34 6.63 -6.91 0.17
C GLU A 34 7.77 -5.90 0.29
N SER A 35 8.97 -6.28 -0.15
CA SER A 35 10.14 -5.41 -0.15
C SER A 35 10.00 -4.20 -1.10
N ALA A 36 9.16 -4.33 -2.13
CA ALA A 36 8.83 -3.26 -3.07
C ALA A 36 7.82 -2.26 -2.49
N VAL A 37 7.17 -2.59 -1.38
CA VAL A 37 6.27 -1.66 -0.69
C VAL A 37 7.13 -0.66 0.05
N LEU A 38 6.94 0.62 -0.24
CA LEU A 38 7.69 1.72 0.34
C LEU A 38 6.77 2.67 1.10
N PRO A 39 7.22 3.21 2.25
CA PRO A 39 6.52 4.30 2.90
C PRO A 39 6.60 5.57 2.03
N VAL A 40 5.49 6.29 1.92
CA VAL A 40 5.43 7.59 1.22
C VAL A 40 5.28 8.70 2.23
N TYR A 41 6.15 9.70 2.11
CA TYR A 41 6.19 10.87 2.97
C TYR A 41 5.94 12.14 2.18
N ALA A 42 5.38 13.13 2.87
CA ALA A 42 5.11 14.44 2.32
C ALA A 42 5.29 15.54 3.36
N LEU A 43 5.64 16.74 2.88
CA LEU A 43 5.34 17.97 3.60
C LEU A 43 3.86 18.29 3.33
N LEU A 44 3.03 18.14 4.35
CA LEU A 44 1.59 18.37 4.22
C LEU A 44 1.30 19.82 3.77
N LYS A 45 0.41 19.96 2.78
CA LYS A 45 -0.04 21.27 2.27
C LYS A 45 -0.45 22.21 3.41
N ARG A 46 -0.01 23.46 3.32
CA ARG A 46 -0.39 24.52 4.26
C ARG A 46 -1.77 25.11 3.94
N LYS A 47 -2.41 25.70 4.94
CA LYS A 47 -3.43 26.75 4.72
C LYS A 47 -2.71 28.11 4.69
N ASP A 48 -3.24 29.08 3.96
CA ASP A 48 -2.55 30.35 3.61
C ASP A 48 -2.00 31.17 4.79
N HIS A 49 -2.47 30.92 6.02
CA HIS A 49 -2.07 31.63 7.23
C HIS A 49 -1.12 30.85 8.16
N GLN A 50 -0.61 29.69 7.75
CA GLN A 50 0.26 28.86 8.59
C GLN A 50 1.73 28.93 8.16
N LYS A 51 2.63 28.85 9.14
CA LYS A 51 4.08 28.75 8.89
C LYS A 51 4.40 27.50 8.06
N PRO A 52 5.43 27.54 7.18
CA PRO A 52 5.84 26.38 6.39
C PRO A 52 6.13 25.18 7.30
N LYS A 53 5.56 24.02 6.96
CA LYS A 53 5.88 22.77 7.66
C LYS A 53 7.27 22.32 7.24
N THR A 54 8.12 22.02 8.22
CA THR A 54 9.49 21.52 8.01
C THR A 54 9.63 20.02 8.29
N LYS A 55 8.50 19.36 8.60
CA LYS A 55 8.46 17.95 9.00
C LYS A 55 7.68 17.14 7.98
N LEU A 56 8.31 16.08 7.50
CA LEU A 56 7.71 15.03 6.70
C LEU A 56 6.75 14.21 7.58
N GLU A 57 5.57 13.95 7.05
CA GLU A 57 4.58 13.05 7.62
C GLU A 57 4.38 11.88 6.66
N GLN A 58 4.25 10.67 7.20
CA GLN A 58 3.89 9.50 6.39
C GLN A 58 2.42 9.65 5.99
N ILE A 59 2.17 9.72 4.70
CA ILE A 59 0.84 9.92 4.12
C ILE A 59 0.27 8.65 3.49
N GLY A 60 1.12 7.65 3.26
CA GLY A 60 0.69 6.37 2.71
C GLY A 60 1.83 5.38 2.53
N SER A 61 1.57 4.38 1.70
CA SER A 61 2.56 3.45 1.17
C SER A 61 2.33 3.31 -0.33
N GLY A 62 3.36 2.98 -1.09
CA GLY A 62 3.26 2.71 -2.52
C GLY A 62 4.13 1.53 -2.91
N VAL A 63 3.84 0.92 -4.06
CA VAL A 63 4.62 -0.20 -4.59
C VAL A 63 5.56 0.34 -5.67
N LEU A 64 6.85 0.10 -5.51
CA LEU A 64 7.86 0.48 -6.49
C LEU A 64 7.91 -0.58 -7.60
N ILE A 65 7.60 -0.17 -8.82
CA ILE A 65 7.57 -1.03 -9.99
C ILE A 65 8.49 -0.48 -11.09
N LYS A 66 9.21 -1.39 -11.73
CA LYS A 66 10.03 -1.14 -12.91
C LYS A 66 9.29 -1.62 -14.15
N ILE A 67 9.03 -0.70 -15.07
CA ILE A 67 8.48 -1.02 -16.39
C ILE A 67 9.54 -0.62 -17.42
N LYS A 68 10.09 -1.61 -18.12
CA LYS A 68 11.26 -1.44 -19.00
C LYS A 68 12.44 -0.82 -18.23
N SER A 69 12.93 0.35 -18.63
CA SER A 69 14.05 1.07 -18.01
C SER A 69 13.60 2.16 -17.03
N THR A 70 12.30 2.23 -16.73
CA THR A 70 11.70 3.34 -15.99
C THR A 70 11.05 2.86 -14.72
N TYR A 71 11.05 3.70 -13.68
CA TYR A 71 10.53 3.37 -12.36
C TYR A 71 9.28 4.19 -12.05
N PHE A 72 8.31 3.53 -11.43
CA PHE A 72 7.03 4.10 -11.06
C PHE A 72 6.70 3.70 -9.63
N LEU A 73 5.98 4.58 -8.93
CA LEU A 73 5.36 4.24 -7.65
C LEU A 73 3.85 4.17 -7.83
N PHE A 74 3.27 3.00 -7.56
CA PHE A 74 1.83 2.80 -7.61
C PHE A 74 1.25 2.99 -6.22
N SER A 75 0.22 3.82 -6.09
CA SER A 75 -0.45 4.05 -4.81
C SER A 75 -1.87 4.56 -5.01
N ALA A 76 -2.56 4.80 -3.89
CA ALA A 76 -3.87 5.41 -3.92
C ALA A 76 -3.78 6.86 -4.43
N THR A 77 -4.85 7.34 -5.07
CA THR A 77 -4.89 8.68 -5.66
C THR A 77 -4.66 9.73 -4.58
N HIS A 78 -5.35 9.63 -3.45
CA HIS A 78 -5.22 10.57 -2.32
C HIS A 78 -3.79 10.70 -1.76
N VAL A 79 -2.96 9.65 -1.82
CA VAL A 79 -1.56 9.71 -1.38
C VAL A 79 -0.79 10.74 -2.22
N PHE A 80 -1.11 10.90 -3.50
CA PHE A 80 -0.43 11.86 -4.36
C PHE A 80 -0.96 13.30 -4.30
N PHE A 81 -1.92 13.61 -3.41
CA PHE A 81 -2.50 14.96 -3.29
C PHE A 81 -2.06 15.74 -2.07
N GLU A 82 -1.53 15.04 -1.07
CA GLU A 82 -1.27 15.59 0.27
C GLU A 82 0.02 16.43 0.34
N PHE A 83 0.80 16.57 -0.75
CA PHE A 83 2.08 17.30 -0.77
C PHE A 83 2.05 18.65 -1.48
N ASP A 84 2.75 19.64 -0.88
CA ASP A 84 3.03 20.95 -1.49
C ASP A 84 4.17 20.92 -2.54
N ASN A 85 4.97 19.84 -2.58
CA ASN A 85 6.20 19.74 -3.40
C ASN A 85 6.03 18.85 -4.64
N VAL A 86 6.81 19.14 -5.69
CA VAL A 86 6.91 18.35 -6.95
C VAL A 86 7.57 16.97 -6.74
N ALA A 87 8.25 16.75 -5.61
CA ALA A 87 8.99 15.52 -5.32
C ALA A 87 8.32 14.65 -4.25
N LEU A 88 8.27 13.35 -4.50
CA LEU A 88 7.81 12.33 -3.57
C LEU A 88 8.95 11.94 -2.61
N TYR A 89 8.70 11.87 -1.31
CA TYR A 89 9.72 11.46 -0.34
C TYR A 89 9.54 9.98 0.05
N THR A 90 10.59 9.18 -0.03
CA THR A 90 10.54 7.75 0.30
C THR A 90 11.90 7.17 0.70
N GLY A 91 11.91 5.93 1.19
CA GLY A 91 13.10 5.15 1.53
C GLY A 91 12.70 3.78 2.09
N LEU A 92 13.61 2.80 2.06
CA LEU A 92 13.37 1.41 2.54
C LEU A 92 13.07 1.30 4.04
N GLY A 93 13.33 2.37 4.78
CA GLY A 93 13.31 2.33 6.23
C GLY A 93 14.56 1.70 6.84
N LYS A 94 14.45 1.16 8.06
CA LYS A 94 15.56 0.50 8.80
C LYS A 94 16.84 1.33 9.00
N GLY A 95 16.74 2.66 8.98
CA GLY A 95 17.85 3.60 9.19
C GLY A 95 18.40 4.17 7.89
N ILE A 96 17.77 3.86 6.75
CA ILE A 96 18.11 4.40 5.44
C ILE A 96 17.45 5.78 5.28
N GLU A 97 18.13 6.67 4.53
CA GLU A 97 17.71 8.04 4.31
C GLU A 97 16.40 8.12 3.53
N ILE A 98 15.55 9.05 3.94
CA ILE A 98 14.38 9.45 3.17
C ILE A 98 14.87 10.44 2.12
N ILE A 99 14.73 10.09 0.86
CA ILE A 99 15.14 10.91 -0.27
C ILE A 99 13.93 11.51 -0.99
N GLY A 100 14.10 12.70 -1.53
CA GLY A 100 13.14 13.29 -2.46
C GLY A 100 13.37 12.78 -3.88
N LEU A 101 12.33 12.23 -4.48
CA LEU A 101 12.30 11.71 -5.84
C LEU A 101 11.41 12.61 -6.69
N PRO A 102 11.96 13.51 -7.52
CA PRO A 102 11.17 14.31 -8.44
C PRO A 102 10.56 13.43 -9.55
N GLY A 103 9.41 13.87 -10.03
CA GLY A 103 8.60 13.08 -10.96
C GLY A 103 7.22 13.67 -11.19
N GLU A 104 6.40 12.91 -11.91
CA GLU A 104 5.09 13.34 -12.36
C GLU A 104 4.02 12.30 -12.07
N ARG A 105 2.84 12.77 -11.69
CA ARG A 105 1.68 11.92 -11.42
C ARG A 105 0.87 11.70 -12.69
N PHE A 106 0.60 10.44 -13.01
CA PHE A 106 -0.35 10.00 -14.01
C PHE A 106 -1.58 9.40 -13.32
N SER A 107 -2.77 9.94 -13.61
CA SER A 107 -4.04 9.29 -13.23
C SER A 107 -5.12 9.54 -14.27
N THR A 108 -6.15 8.70 -14.26
CA THR A 108 -7.35 8.87 -15.07
C THR A 108 -8.21 10.06 -14.63
N GLY A 109 -8.24 10.39 -13.33
CA GLY A 109 -8.87 11.62 -12.83
C GLY A 109 -8.09 12.88 -13.23
N LYS A 110 -8.82 13.98 -13.56
CA LYS A 110 -8.21 15.29 -13.83
C LYS A 110 -7.45 15.79 -12.59
N LEU A 111 -6.34 16.51 -12.81
CA LEU A 111 -5.56 17.14 -11.73
C LEU A 111 -6.42 18.01 -10.79
N ASP A 112 -7.40 18.71 -11.35
CA ASP A 112 -8.26 19.64 -10.60
C ASP A 112 -9.42 18.95 -9.87
N SER A 113 -9.68 17.67 -10.17
CA SER A 113 -10.77 16.88 -9.57
C SER A 113 -10.35 15.43 -9.36
N PRO A 114 -9.36 15.18 -8.49
CA PRO A 114 -8.76 13.86 -8.36
C PRO A 114 -9.66 12.80 -7.76
N ASN A 115 -10.53 13.24 -6.85
CA ASN A 115 -11.51 12.42 -6.17
C ASN A 115 -12.61 11.94 -7.14
N ALA A 116 -12.64 12.43 -8.39
CA ALA A 116 -13.48 11.87 -9.45
C ALA A 116 -12.94 10.52 -9.96
N ASN A 117 -11.73 10.11 -9.57
CA ASN A 117 -11.22 8.77 -9.84
C ASN A 117 -11.94 7.74 -8.97
N SER A 118 -12.89 6.99 -9.56
CA SER A 118 -13.66 5.97 -8.87
C SER A 118 -12.85 4.80 -8.33
N LEU A 119 -11.62 4.61 -8.84
CA LEU A 119 -10.73 3.52 -8.42
C LEU A 119 -9.78 3.94 -7.29
N ASP A 120 -9.70 5.24 -6.98
CA ASP A 120 -8.70 5.82 -6.05
C ASP A 120 -7.29 5.27 -6.32
N ALA A 121 -6.89 5.08 -7.58
CA ALA A 121 -5.60 4.52 -7.97
C ALA A 121 -4.82 5.46 -8.91
N SER A 122 -3.54 5.67 -8.64
CA SER A 122 -2.69 6.58 -9.40
C SER A 122 -1.26 6.04 -9.53
N VAL A 123 -0.53 6.57 -10.49
CA VAL A 123 0.87 6.22 -10.76
C VAL A 123 1.73 7.47 -10.66
N TYR A 124 2.89 7.37 -10.01
CA TYR A 124 3.90 8.42 -9.99
C TYR A 124 5.13 7.95 -10.77
N HIS A 125 5.43 8.62 -11.88
CA HIS A 125 6.61 8.38 -12.69
C HIS A 125 7.81 9.08 -12.08
N ILE A 126 8.80 8.30 -11.63
CA ILE A 126 10.03 8.83 -11.06
C ILE A 126 10.98 9.17 -12.20
N GLN A 127 11.28 10.46 -12.35
CA GLN A 127 12.14 10.97 -13.43
C GLN A 127 13.62 11.06 -13.03
N ALA A 128 13.91 11.05 -11.72
CA ALA A 128 15.27 11.00 -11.22
C ALA A 128 15.87 9.59 -11.29
N GLU A 129 17.21 9.52 -11.27
CA GLU A 129 17.90 8.26 -11.06
C GLU A 129 17.64 7.73 -9.64
N LEU A 130 17.20 6.46 -9.54
CA LEU A 130 17.03 5.80 -8.26
C LEU A 130 18.38 5.28 -7.74
N PRO A 131 18.66 5.41 -6.43
CA PRO A 131 19.75 4.69 -5.80
C PRO A 131 19.61 3.17 -5.99
N GLN A 132 20.74 2.47 -6.04
CA GLN A 132 20.77 1.03 -6.30
C GLN A 132 19.89 0.23 -5.32
N TYR A 133 19.92 0.59 -4.04
CA TYR A 133 19.11 -0.10 -3.02
C TYR A 133 17.59 -0.03 -3.27
N LEU A 134 17.08 1.02 -3.93
CA LEU A 134 15.67 1.07 -4.35
C LEU A 134 15.44 0.28 -5.63
N LYS A 135 16.40 0.31 -6.56
CA LYS A 135 16.34 -0.47 -7.80
C LYS A 135 16.26 -1.98 -7.49
N ASP A 136 16.98 -2.43 -6.46
CA ASP A 136 17.07 -3.84 -6.05
C ASP A 136 15.77 -4.39 -5.46
N VAL A 137 14.89 -3.54 -4.92
CA VAL A 137 13.60 -3.96 -4.36
C VAL A 137 12.42 -3.74 -5.32
N ALA A 138 12.64 -3.09 -6.47
CA ALA A 138 11.57 -2.81 -7.41
C ALA A 138 11.08 -4.10 -8.06
N ILE A 139 9.77 -4.35 -8.01
CA ILE A 139 9.16 -5.44 -8.77
C ILE A 139 9.02 -5.05 -10.25
N THR A 140 8.77 -6.02 -11.11
CA THR A 140 8.54 -5.87 -12.54
C THR A 140 7.13 -6.30 -12.91
N MET A 141 6.75 -6.12 -14.18
CA MET A 141 5.46 -6.64 -14.68
C MET A 141 5.39 -8.17 -14.67
N GLU A 142 6.52 -8.88 -14.62
CA GLU A 142 6.56 -10.34 -14.54
C GLU A 142 6.18 -10.84 -13.14
N ASP A 143 6.33 -9.98 -12.12
CA ASP A 143 5.95 -10.28 -10.73
C ASP A 143 4.46 -9.99 -10.47
N VAL A 144 3.76 -9.36 -11.41
CA VAL A 144 2.33 -9.04 -11.28
C VAL A 144 1.52 -10.12 -11.99
N ASP A 145 0.84 -10.94 -11.21
CA ASP A 145 -0.11 -11.91 -11.76
C ASP A 145 -1.39 -11.20 -12.22
N LEU A 146 -1.57 -11.17 -13.55
CA LEU A 146 -2.76 -10.65 -14.22
C LEU A 146 -3.59 -11.77 -14.85
N SER A 147 -3.22 -13.04 -14.61
CA SER A 147 -3.74 -14.19 -15.33
C SER A 147 -4.97 -14.83 -14.68
N GLU A 148 -5.17 -14.61 -13.37
CA GLU A 148 -6.25 -15.24 -12.62
C GLU A 148 -7.39 -14.27 -12.28
N GLU A 149 -8.63 -14.73 -12.47
CA GLU A 149 -9.77 -14.12 -11.79
C GLU A 149 -9.64 -14.40 -10.28
N ILE A 150 -9.71 -13.33 -9.48
CA ILE A 150 -9.64 -13.46 -8.02
C ILE A 150 -10.81 -14.34 -7.53
N ASP A 151 -10.51 -15.56 -7.11
CA ASP A 151 -11.50 -16.41 -6.46
C ASP A 151 -11.84 -15.85 -5.07
N SER A 152 -13.10 -16.02 -4.69
CA SER A 152 -13.65 -15.77 -3.37
C SER A 152 -12.98 -16.55 -2.23
N SER A 153 -12.16 -17.57 -2.53
CA SER A 153 -11.32 -18.28 -1.54
C SER A 153 -9.89 -17.75 -1.42
N SER A 154 -9.51 -16.72 -2.17
CA SER A 154 -8.16 -16.16 -2.11
C SER A 154 -7.91 -15.42 -0.80
N VAL A 155 -6.77 -15.73 -0.17
CA VAL A 155 -6.28 -15.01 1.01
C VAL A 155 -5.26 -13.99 0.56
N PHE A 156 -5.48 -12.72 0.94
CA PHE A 156 -4.58 -11.63 0.61
C PHE A 156 -3.78 -11.21 1.84
N THR A 157 -2.48 -11.04 1.64
CA THR A 157 -1.59 -10.46 2.64
C THR A 157 -1.35 -9.01 2.26
N ALA A 158 -1.82 -8.09 3.10
CA ALA A 158 -1.54 -6.67 2.97
C ALA A 158 -0.25 -6.31 3.70
N VAL A 159 0.59 -5.52 3.06
CA VAL A 159 1.85 -5.02 3.61
C VAL A 159 1.78 -3.51 3.67
N GLY A 160 2.23 -2.91 4.76
CA GLY A 160 2.35 -1.47 4.86
C GLY A 160 3.26 -1.00 5.98
N PHE A 161 3.40 0.31 6.08
CA PHE A 161 4.24 0.94 7.10
C PHE A 161 3.39 1.71 8.09
N ARG A 162 3.76 1.64 9.37
CA ARG A 162 3.20 2.53 10.39
C ARG A 162 4.30 3.23 11.16
N ILE A 163 4.28 4.55 11.11
CA ILE A 163 5.18 5.39 11.89
C ILE A 163 4.39 6.05 13.02
N LYS A 164 4.94 6.01 14.24
CA LYS A 164 4.30 6.57 15.44
C LYS A 164 4.56 8.09 15.61
N SER A 165 5.39 8.73 14.78
CA SER A 165 5.92 10.07 15.02
C SER A 165 6.17 10.90 13.76
N ARG A 166 5.93 12.22 13.81
CA ARG A 166 6.25 13.21 12.75
C ARG A 166 7.77 13.47 12.67
N ILE A 167 8.30 13.66 11.47
CA ILE A 167 9.72 13.49 11.19
C ILE A 167 10.30 14.79 10.61
N PRO A 168 11.37 15.38 11.17
CA PRO A 168 12.09 16.47 10.51
C PRO A 168 12.61 16.03 9.14
N ALA A 169 12.57 16.89 8.12
CA ALA A 169 12.93 16.54 6.74
C ALA A 169 14.40 16.08 6.50
N VAL A 170 15.23 15.96 7.54
CA VAL A 170 16.68 15.71 7.47
C VAL A 170 17.12 14.54 8.36
N ILE A 171 16.27 13.51 8.58
CA ILE A 171 16.62 12.41 9.50
C ILE A 171 16.40 11.02 8.89
N LEU A 172 17.44 10.18 9.02
CA LEU A 172 17.45 8.72 8.83
C LEU A 172 16.46 8.04 9.79
N LEU A 173 15.54 7.21 9.28
CA LEU A 173 14.55 6.54 10.12
C LEU A 173 14.53 5.03 10.00
N LYS A 174 14.13 4.39 11.11
CA LYS A 174 13.70 2.99 11.22
C LYS A 174 12.17 2.91 11.30
N PRO A 175 11.40 3.07 10.20
CA PRO A 175 9.99 2.71 10.19
C PRO A 175 9.83 1.21 10.49
N LYS A 176 8.76 0.85 11.19
CA LYS A 176 8.39 -0.55 11.42
C LYS A 176 7.45 -0.99 10.31
N GLU A 177 7.90 -1.94 9.51
CA GLU A 177 7.06 -2.73 8.61
C GLU A 177 5.95 -3.40 9.44
N LYS A 178 4.73 -3.41 8.92
CA LYS A 178 3.60 -4.12 9.50
C LYS A 178 2.90 -4.92 8.40
N LEU A 179 2.75 -6.21 8.67
CA LEU A 179 1.93 -7.10 7.87
C LEU A 179 0.50 -7.10 8.43
N PHE A 180 -0.48 -7.05 7.54
CA PHE A 180 -1.90 -7.15 7.84
C PHE A 180 -2.50 -8.24 6.95
N LEU A 181 -3.30 -9.16 7.48
CA LEU A 181 -4.04 -10.13 6.66
C LEU A 181 -5.40 -9.54 6.29
N VAL A 182 -5.78 -9.66 5.01
CA VAL A 182 -7.11 -9.30 4.51
C VAL A 182 -7.76 -10.56 3.95
N VAL A 183 -8.83 -11.01 4.64
CA VAL A 183 -9.66 -12.14 4.20
C VAL A 183 -10.98 -11.58 3.69
N ASN A 184 -11.31 -11.86 2.43
CA ASN A 184 -12.61 -11.50 1.85
C ASN A 184 -13.62 -12.61 2.13
N PHE A 185 -14.80 -12.24 2.62
CA PHE A 185 -15.89 -13.19 2.89
C PHE A 185 -16.93 -13.17 1.78
N LYS A 186 -17.35 -14.36 1.32
CA LYS A 186 -18.54 -14.49 0.48
C LYS A 186 -19.80 -14.32 1.33
N LYS A 187 -20.75 -13.53 0.85
CA LYS A 187 -22.12 -13.54 1.38
C LYS A 187 -22.81 -14.79 0.84
N THR A 188 -22.61 -15.93 1.48
CA THR A 188 -23.29 -17.16 1.09
C THR A 188 -24.76 -17.03 1.49
N SER A 189 -25.67 -16.93 0.52
CA SER A 189 -27.10 -17.10 0.78
C SER A 189 -27.31 -18.52 1.30
N ILE A 190 -27.53 -18.65 2.61
CA ILE A 190 -27.97 -19.90 3.24
C ILE A 190 -29.36 -20.18 2.66
N LYS A 191 -29.43 -21.03 1.63
CA LYS A 191 -30.69 -21.69 1.27
C LYS A 191 -30.88 -22.79 2.30
N ASN A 192 -31.99 -22.70 3.01
CA ASN A 192 -32.48 -23.63 4.02
C ASN A 192 -32.20 -25.08 3.61
N PHE A 193 -31.37 -25.77 4.40
CA PHE A 193 -31.51 -27.22 4.52
C PHE A 193 -32.73 -27.46 5.42
N GLN A 194 -33.83 -27.89 4.80
CA GLN A 194 -34.90 -28.62 5.50
C GLN A 194 -34.43 -30.05 5.74
#